data_AF-A0A3D3BSA2-F1
#
_entry.id   AF-A0A3D3BSA2-F1
#
_cell.length_a   1.000
_cell.length_b   1.000
_cell.length_c   1.000
_cell.angle_alpha   90.00
_cell.angle_beta   90.00
_cell.angle_gamma   90.00
#
_symmetry.space_group_name_H-M   'P 1'
#
loop_
_entity.id
_entity.type
_entity.pdbx_description
1 polymer ?
#
loop_
_entity_poly.entity_id
_entity_poly.type
_entity_poly.pdbx_seq_one_letter_code
_entity_poly.pdbx_strand_id
1 'polypeptide(L)'
;MVLRDTYPSLSAEPSLLGSSGQPLINRVVDYLSFFTIWSNIVVAIVAGYFVYQPRAASPRFQTIWLSALLMISVTGLIYHFALADLVDTQGAAAVSNACNHILTPLAFVLAWLIVGPRGWISLKLIMASFILPLSWILLTLIRGAIVDAYPYPFVNVVKLGYGPVLMNLVVILLACCVLALLLWGVDKAMVFLTTRRERIKG
;
A
#
# COMPACT_ATOMS: atom_id res chain seq x y z
N MET A 1 24.18 -13.08 -5.49
CA MET A 1 25.21 -12.99 -6.54
C MET A 1 24.60 -12.60 -7.88
N VAL A 2 23.52 -13.24 -8.35
CA VAL A 2 22.84 -12.90 -9.63
C VAL A 2 22.31 -11.46 -9.73
N LEU A 3 21.92 -10.82 -8.62
CA LEU A 3 21.43 -9.43 -8.62
C LEU A 3 22.52 -8.37 -8.83
N ARG A 4 23.80 -8.71 -8.61
CA ARG A 4 24.90 -7.73 -8.62
C ARG A 4 25.34 -7.38 -10.05
N ASP A 5 25.14 -8.28 -11.01
CA ASP A 5 25.57 -8.10 -12.40
C ASP A 5 24.44 -7.62 -13.32
N THR A 6 23.19 -7.60 -12.82
CA THR A 6 22.07 -7.03 -13.57
C THR A 6 21.93 -5.53 -13.34
N TYR A 7 22.25 -5.00 -12.16
CA TYR A 7 22.21 -3.58 -11.87
C TYR A 7 23.51 -2.89 -12.31
N PRO A 8 23.47 -1.83 -13.15
CA PRO A 8 24.68 -1.05 -13.40
C PRO A 8 25.14 -0.41 -12.09
N SER A 9 26.43 -0.52 -11.81
CA SER A 9 27.08 0.18 -10.71
C SER A 9 27.14 1.67 -11.03
N LEU A 10 26.04 2.40 -10.76
CA LEU A 10 25.93 3.84 -10.48
C LEU A 10 24.44 4.26 -10.51
N SER A 11 23.85 4.45 -9.33
CA SER A 11 22.94 5.56 -9.00
C SER A 11 21.79 5.90 -9.96
N ALA A 12 20.94 4.95 -10.34
CA ALA A 12 19.62 5.31 -10.84
C ALA A 12 18.61 5.13 -9.70
N GLU A 13 18.12 6.24 -9.15
CA GLU A 13 16.95 6.20 -8.28
C GLU A 13 15.83 5.44 -9.00
N PRO A 14 15.14 4.49 -8.36
CA PRO A 14 14.06 3.75 -8.98
C PRO A 14 13.04 4.73 -9.56
N SER A 15 12.78 4.64 -10.85
CA SER A 15 11.77 5.46 -11.51
C SER A 15 10.62 4.57 -11.99
N LEU A 16 9.46 5.18 -12.20
CA LEU A 16 8.25 4.51 -12.69
C LEU A 16 8.48 3.64 -13.94
N LEU A 17 9.49 3.96 -14.74
CA LEU A 17 9.86 3.23 -15.95
C LEU A 17 11.30 2.73 -15.92
N GLY A 18 12.05 2.87 -14.82
CA GLY A 18 13.52 2.71 -14.80
C GLY A 18 14.25 3.60 -15.80
N SER A 19 15.59 3.50 -15.85
CA SER A 19 16.36 4.14 -16.92
C SER A 19 16.20 3.36 -18.24
N SER A 20 16.05 4.05 -19.36
CA SER A 20 15.90 3.43 -20.69
C SER A 20 17.09 2.55 -21.10
N GLY A 21 18.25 2.76 -20.48
CA GLY A 21 19.45 1.95 -20.67
C GLY A 21 19.51 0.66 -19.84
N GLN A 22 18.53 0.40 -18.97
CA GLN A 22 18.52 -0.81 -18.13
C GLN A 22 17.76 -1.99 -18.77
N PRO A 23 18.19 -3.24 -18.52
CA PRO A 23 17.43 -4.44 -18.86
C PRO A 23 15.99 -4.38 -18.35
N LEU A 24 15.04 -4.88 -19.16
CA LEU A 24 13.60 -4.89 -18.82
C LEU A 24 13.31 -5.46 -17.43
N ILE A 25 14.00 -6.53 -17.06
CA ILE A 25 13.80 -7.20 -15.78
C ILE A 25 14.09 -6.27 -14.59
N ASN A 26 15.11 -5.42 -14.67
CA ASN A 26 15.43 -4.48 -13.58
C ASN A 26 14.34 -3.42 -13.46
N ARG A 27 13.86 -2.91 -14.59
CA ARG A 27 12.79 -1.90 -14.64
C ARG A 27 11.50 -2.44 -14.01
N VAL A 28 11.19 -3.72 -14.26
CA VAL A 28 10.06 -4.41 -13.62
C VAL A 28 10.30 -4.60 -12.12
N VAL A 29 11.50 -4.99 -11.71
CA VAL A 29 11.86 -5.16 -10.29
C VAL A 29 11.83 -3.83 -9.53
N ASP A 30 12.30 -2.74 -10.14
CA ASP A 30 12.21 -1.37 -9.62
C ASP A 30 10.74 -0.99 -9.42
N TYR A 31 9.91 -1.19 -10.44
CA TYR A 31 8.47 -0.89 -10.38
C TYR A 31 7.76 -1.69 -9.27
N LEU A 32 8.06 -2.98 -9.15
CA LEU A 32 7.50 -3.85 -8.11
C LEU A 32 8.08 -3.57 -6.72
N SER A 33 9.12 -2.74 -6.58
CA SER A 33 9.65 -2.35 -5.27
C SER A 33 8.81 -1.27 -4.59
N PHE A 34 7.92 -0.58 -5.31
CA PHE A 34 7.05 0.46 -4.74
C PHE A 34 5.90 -0.14 -3.93
N PHE A 35 5.71 0.38 -2.71
CA PHE A 35 4.58 0.01 -1.84
C PHE A 35 3.23 0.28 -2.50
N THR A 36 3.15 1.36 -3.27
CA THR A 36 2.00 1.74 -4.08
C THR A 36 1.57 0.61 -5.02
N ILE A 37 2.52 -0.05 -5.68
CA ILE A 37 2.22 -1.13 -6.62
C ILE A 37 1.74 -2.38 -5.86
N TRP A 38 2.38 -2.71 -4.73
CA TRP A 38 1.89 -3.76 -3.84
C TRP A 38 0.45 -3.50 -3.40
N SER A 39 0.14 -2.29 -2.94
CA SER A 39 -1.21 -1.95 -2.49
C SER A 39 -2.26 -2.06 -3.60
N ASN A 40 -1.94 -1.61 -4.83
CA ASN A 40 -2.85 -1.68 -5.97
C ASN A 40 -3.06 -3.13 -6.45
N ILE A 41 -2.03 -3.98 -6.42
CA ILE A 41 -2.15 -5.41 -6.73
C ILE A 41 -3.08 -6.10 -5.72
N VAL A 42 -2.89 -5.85 -4.43
CA VAL A 42 -3.74 -6.47 -3.39
C VAL A 42 -5.19 -5.98 -3.52
N VAL A 43 -5.41 -4.70 -3.80
CA VAL A 43 -6.74 -4.16 -4.13
C VAL A 43 -7.35 -4.84 -5.34
N ALA A 44 -6.61 -5.00 -6.44
CA ALA A 44 -7.08 -5.66 -7.65
C ALA A 44 -7.48 -7.13 -7.40
N ILE A 45 -6.68 -7.87 -6.63
CA ILE A 45 -6.99 -9.25 -6.22
C ILE A 45 -8.28 -9.29 -5.41
N VAL A 46 -8.42 -8.41 -4.42
CA VAL A 46 -9.59 -8.38 -3.53
C VAL A 46 -10.86 -7.97 -4.27
N ALA A 47 -10.78 -6.91 -5.08
CA ALA A 47 -11.91 -6.45 -5.89
C ALA A 47 -12.33 -7.51 -6.91
N GLY A 48 -11.38 -8.13 -7.62
CA GLY A 48 -11.64 -9.23 -8.54
C GLY A 48 -12.27 -10.44 -7.85
N TYR A 49 -11.81 -10.77 -6.64
CA TYR A 49 -12.40 -11.86 -5.87
C TYR A 49 -13.82 -11.56 -5.41
N PHE A 50 -14.16 -10.32 -5.07
CA PHE A 50 -15.55 -9.95 -4.79
C PHE A 50 -16.45 -10.03 -6.02
N VAL A 51 -15.94 -9.70 -7.22
CA VAL A 51 -16.70 -9.89 -8.47
C VAL A 51 -16.99 -11.37 -8.72
N TYR A 52 -16.00 -12.24 -8.49
CA TYR A 52 -16.16 -13.68 -8.67
C TYR A 52 -17.01 -14.35 -7.57
N GLN A 53 -16.79 -13.98 -6.31
CA GLN A 53 -17.46 -14.54 -5.14
C GLN A 53 -17.95 -13.41 -4.20
N PRO A 54 -19.12 -12.78 -4.49
CA PRO A 54 -19.60 -11.62 -3.74
C PRO A 54 -19.87 -11.86 -2.25
N ARG A 55 -20.06 -13.13 -1.85
CA ARG A 55 -20.32 -13.56 -0.47
C ARG A 55 -19.08 -14.12 0.24
N ALA A 56 -17.89 -13.92 -0.33
CA ALA A 56 -16.64 -14.33 0.30
C ALA A 56 -16.51 -13.73 1.71
N ALA A 57 -16.22 -14.56 2.71
CA ALA A 57 -16.09 -14.10 4.10
C ALA A 57 -15.12 -14.97 4.93
N SER A 58 -14.22 -15.71 4.29
CA SER A 58 -13.26 -16.56 5.01
C SER A 58 -12.24 -15.70 5.79
N PRO A 59 -11.75 -16.13 6.96
CA PRO A 59 -10.81 -15.34 7.76
C PRO A 59 -9.54 -14.93 7.00
N ARG A 60 -9.05 -15.80 6.10
CA ARG A 60 -7.92 -15.52 5.22
C ARG A 60 -8.23 -14.37 4.25
N PHE A 61 -9.39 -14.45 3.59
CA PHE A 61 -9.83 -13.41 2.68
C PHE A 61 -10.06 -12.07 3.39
N GLN A 62 -10.70 -12.09 4.56
CA GLN A 62 -10.90 -10.89 5.38
C GLN A 62 -9.56 -10.23 5.78
N THR A 63 -8.53 -11.04 6.07
CA THR A 63 -7.19 -10.53 6.37
C THR A 63 -6.57 -9.84 5.15
N ILE A 64 -6.62 -10.47 3.98
CA ILE A 64 -6.10 -9.89 2.72
C ILE A 64 -6.88 -8.63 2.36
N TRP A 65 -8.21 -8.64 2.52
CA TRP A 65 -9.07 -7.50 2.33
C TRP A 65 -8.70 -6.32 3.25
N LEU A 66 -8.46 -6.58 4.54
CA LEU A 66 -8.06 -5.53 5.48
C LEU A 66 -6.65 -5.01 5.18
N SER A 67 -5.72 -5.88 4.76
CA SER A 67 -4.41 -5.45 4.26
C SER A 67 -4.57 -4.54 3.04
N ALA A 68 -5.45 -4.88 2.09
CA ALA A 68 -5.74 -4.05 0.92
C ALA A 68 -6.21 -2.66 1.35
N LEU A 69 -7.22 -2.61 2.24
CA LEU A 69 -7.81 -1.36 2.73
C LEU A 69 -6.78 -0.50 3.47
N LEU A 70 -5.99 -1.10 4.36
CA LEU A 70 -4.94 -0.40 5.10
C LEU A 70 -3.86 0.12 4.16
N MET A 71 -3.28 -0.75 3.33
CA MET A 71 -2.18 -0.39 2.43
C MET A 71 -2.59 0.67 1.42
N ILE A 72 -3.77 0.55 0.80
CA ILE A 72 -4.21 1.54 -0.20
C ILE A 72 -4.53 2.90 0.44
N SER A 73 -5.07 2.90 1.67
CA SER A 73 -5.30 4.13 2.44
C SER A 73 -3.97 4.82 2.77
N VAL A 74 -2.97 4.04 3.23
CA VAL A 74 -1.62 4.54 3.49
C VAL A 74 -0.98 5.09 2.22
N THR A 75 -1.14 4.41 1.08
CA THR A 75 -0.66 4.89 -0.23
C THR A 75 -1.22 6.27 -0.59
N GLY A 76 -2.53 6.47 -0.46
CA GLY A 76 -3.16 7.76 -0.74
C GLY A 76 -2.72 8.86 0.24
N LEU A 77 -2.65 8.54 1.54
CA LEU A 77 -2.27 9.49 2.59
C LEU A 77 -0.80 9.92 2.47
N ILE A 78 0.13 8.97 2.35
CA ILE A 78 1.55 9.28 2.19
C ILE A 78 1.79 10.04 0.89
N TYR A 79 1.10 9.69 -0.19
CA TYR A 79 1.20 10.46 -1.42
C TYR A 79 0.79 11.92 -1.19
N HIS A 80 -0.42 12.14 -0.65
CA HIS A 80 -0.95 13.48 -0.45
C HIS A 80 -0.08 14.34 0.49
N PHE A 81 0.39 13.77 1.60
CA PHE A 81 1.09 14.54 2.63
C PHE A 81 2.62 14.60 2.46
N ALA A 82 3.23 13.65 1.76
CA ALA A 82 4.69 13.51 1.74
C ALA A 82 5.30 13.45 0.35
N LEU A 83 4.54 13.13 -0.71
CA LEU A 83 5.12 12.88 -2.04
C LEU A 83 4.53 13.75 -3.16
N ALA A 84 3.32 14.30 -3.01
CA ALA A 84 2.61 14.98 -4.10
C ALA A 84 3.43 16.15 -4.67
N ASP A 85 4.05 16.95 -3.81
CA ASP A 85 4.88 18.10 -4.22
C ASP A 85 6.26 17.70 -4.79
N LEU A 86 6.64 16.42 -4.65
CA LEU A 86 7.92 15.88 -5.13
C LEU A 86 7.81 15.22 -6.51
N VAL A 87 6.60 14.99 -7.01
CA VAL A 87 6.33 14.20 -8.21
C VAL A 87 5.82 15.10 -9.34
N ASP A 88 6.71 15.44 -10.26
CA ASP A 88 6.33 16.09 -11.53
C ASP A 88 6.12 15.02 -12.61
N THR A 89 4.86 14.77 -12.97
CA THR A 89 4.48 13.75 -13.97
C THR A 89 3.67 14.37 -15.09
N GLN A 90 3.94 13.95 -16.33
CA GLN A 90 3.27 14.43 -17.53
C GLN A 90 2.78 13.27 -18.41
N GLY A 91 1.80 13.56 -19.28
CA GLY A 91 1.25 12.58 -20.22
C GLY A 91 0.72 11.31 -19.54
N ALA A 92 1.09 10.13 -20.06
CA ALA A 92 0.65 8.85 -19.52
C ALA A 92 1.11 8.60 -18.07
N ALA A 93 2.25 9.16 -17.66
CA ALA A 93 2.74 9.04 -16.29
C ALA A 93 1.83 9.78 -15.30
N ALA A 94 1.28 10.94 -15.69
CA ALA A 94 0.34 11.69 -14.86
C ALA A 94 -0.96 10.90 -14.62
N VAL A 95 -1.47 10.24 -15.67
CA VAL A 95 -2.65 9.36 -15.56
C VAL A 95 -2.38 8.19 -14.63
N SER A 96 -1.25 7.50 -14.81
CA SER A 96 -0.85 6.38 -13.94
C SER A 96 -0.71 6.82 -12.48
N ASN A 97 -0.07 7.97 -12.26
CA ASN A 97 0.10 8.56 -10.93
C ASN A 97 -1.26 8.88 -10.28
N ALA A 98 -2.18 9.53 -11.01
CA ALA A 98 -3.53 9.80 -10.51
C ALA A 98 -4.30 8.52 -10.20
N CYS A 99 -4.23 7.50 -11.05
CA CYS A 99 -4.87 6.20 -10.80
C CYS A 99 -4.33 5.54 -9.53
N ASN A 100 -3.01 5.44 -9.41
CA ASN A 100 -2.35 4.69 -8.33
C ASN A 100 -2.47 5.36 -6.97
N HIS A 101 -2.51 6.69 -6.92
CA HIS A 101 -2.40 7.46 -5.68
C HIS A 101 -3.67 8.22 -5.29
N ILE A 102 -4.62 8.41 -6.20
CA ILE A 102 -5.83 9.19 -5.94
C ILE A 102 -7.08 8.36 -6.22
N LEU A 103 -7.25 7.89 -7.47
CA LEU A 103 -8.50 7.26 -7.88
C LEU A 103 -8.71 5.91 -7.21
N THR A 104 -7.73 5.00 -7.25
CA THR A 104 -7.87 3.68 -6.62
C THR A 104 -8.01 3.77 -5.09
N PRO A 105 -7.20 4.56 -4.36
CA PRO A 105 -7.39 4.75 -2.92
C PRO A 105 -8.78 5.27 -2.56
N LEU A 106 -9.24 6.35 -3.21
CA LEU A 106 -10.56 6.91 -2.93
C LEU A 106 -11.67 5.93 -3.29
N ALA A 107 -11.60 5.30 -4.46
CA ALA A 107 -12.62 4.35 -4.91
C ALA A 107 -12.73 3.15 -3.96
N PHE A 108 -11.61 2.58 -3.50
CA PHE A 108 -11.65 1.41 -2.62
C PHE A 108 -12.18 1.75 -1.22
N VAL A 109 -11.75 2.87 -0.65
CA VAL A 109 -12.25 3.35 0.65
C VAL A 109 -13.72 3.71 0.57
N LEU A 110 -14.15 4.46 -0.45
CA LEU A 110 -15.55 4.83 -0.65
C LEU A 110 -16.44 3.61 -0.91
N ALA A 111 -15.99 2.65 -1.72
CA ALA A 111 -16.72 1.41 -1.94
C ALA A 111 -16.94 0.66 -0.61
N TRP A 112 -15.92 0.59 0.25
CA TRP A 112 -16.08 0.01 1.59
C TRP A 112 -17.06 0.81 2.45
N LEU A 113 -16.97 2.13 2.46
CA LEU A 113 -17.87 2.99 3.23
C LEU A 113 -19.32 2.89 2.76
N ILE A 114 -19.59 2.72 1.46
CA ILE A 114 -20.96 2.67 0.92
C ILE A 114 -21.54 1.25 1.01
N VAL A 115 -20.84 0.24 0.48
CA VAL A 115 -21.37 -1.13 0.30
C VAL A 115 -20.51 -2.22 0.92
N GLY A 116 -19.39 -1.85 1.55
CA GLY A 116 -18.42 -2.82 2.05
C GLY A 116 -18.94 -3.74 3.14
N PRO A 117 -18.20 -4.83 3.41
CA PRO A 117 -18.51 -5.71 4.52
C PRO A 117 -18.49 -4.95 5.84
N ARG A 118 -19.42 -5.31 6.74
CA ARG A 118 -19.58 -4.68 8.05
C ARG A 118 -19.22 -5.67 9.15
N GLY A 119 -18.53 -5.18 10.18
CA GLY A 119 -18.19 -5.97 11.38
C GLY A 119 -17.10 -7.01 11.16
N TRP A 120 -16.36 -6.91 10.05
CA TRP A 120 -15.23 -7.81 9.77
C TRP A 120 -13.97 -7.42 10.54
N ILE A 121 -13.81 -6.14 10.89
CA ILE A 121 -12.55 -5.67 11.47
C ILE A 121 -12.51 -6.05 12.96
N SER A 122 -11.44 -6.75 13.34
CA SER A 122 -11.12 -7.09 14.73
C SER A 122 -9.63 -6.91 14.99
N LEU A 123 -9.22 -6.78 16.26
CA LEU A 123 -7.81 -6.66 16.63
C LEU A 123 -6.94 -7.79 16.06
N LYS A 124 -7.44 -9.03 16.03
CA LYS A 124 -6.71 -10.17 15.44
C LYS A 124 -6.47 -9.96 13.95
N LEU A 125 -7.48 -9.49 13.22
CA LEU A 125 -7.35 -9.19 11.79
C LEU A 125 -6.43 -7.99 11.55
N ILE A 126 -6.50 -6.97 12.41
CA ILE A 126 -5.57 -5.82 12.34
C ILE A 126 -4.13 -6.33 12.41
N MET A 127 -3.79 -7.12 13.44
CA MET A 127 -2.44 -7.68 13.56
C MET A 127 -2.04 -8.53 12.35
N ALA A 128 -2.94 -9.38 11.86
CA ALA A 128 -2.69 -10.19 10.67
C ALA A 128 -2.54 -9.34 9.40
N SER A 129 -3.21 -8.19 9.31
CA SER A 129 -3.17 -7.31 8.14
C SER A 129 -1.80 -6.65 7.94
N PHE A 130 -1.00 -6.55 9.01
CA PHE A 130 0.36 -6.01 8.95
C PHE A 130 1.37 -6.95 8.29
N ILE A 131 1.04 -8.22 8.04
CA ILE A 131 1.96 -9.17 7.41
C ILE A 131 2.46 -8.65 6.05
N LEU A 132 1.56 -8.19 5.17
CA LEU A 132 1.94 -7.66 3.85
C LEU A 132 2.78 -6.38 3.92
N PRO A 133 2.40 -5.31 4.64
CA PRO A 133 3.22 -4.10 4.70
C PRO A 133 4.59 -4.34 5.38
N LEU A 134 4.65 -5.18 6.42
CA LEU A 134 5.94 -5.54 7.05
C LEU A 134 6.82 -6.35 6.10
N SER A 135 6.24 -7.24 5.30
CA SER A 135 6.97 -7.98 4.25
C SER A 135 7.56 -7.02 3.22
N TRP A 136 6.80 -5.99 2.83
CA TRP A 136 7.31 -4.96 1.91
C TRP A 136 8.48 -4.17 2.49
N ILE A 137 8.41 -3.77 3.78
CA ILE A 137 9.52 -3.08 4.46
C ILE A 137 10.77 -3.97 4.43
N LEU A 138 10.64 -5.23 4.82
CA LEU A 138 11.76 -6.18 4.85
C LEU A 138 12.39 -6.34 3.46
N LEU A 139 11.58 -6.58 2.43
CA LEU A 139 12.05 -6.75 1.05
C LEU A 139 12.71 -5.48 0.52
N THR A 140 12.17 -4.31 0.84
CA THR A 140 12.72 -3.01 0.42
C THR A 140 14.09 -2.77 1.03
N LEU A 141 14.25 -3.04 2.34
CA LEU A 141 15.52 -2.87 3.02
C LEU A 141 16.58 -3.88 2.55
N ILE A 142 16.22 -5.16 2.41
CA ILE A 142 17.12 -6.20 1.89
C ILE A 142 17.57 -5.84 0.48
N ARG A 143 16.61 -5.53 -0.40
CA ARG A 143 16.91 -5.18 -1.79
C ARG A 143 17.79 -3.93 -1.85
N GLY A 144 17.42 -2.88 -1.14
CA GLY A 144 18.18 -1.63 -1.12
C GLY A 144 19.60 -1.79 -0.61
N ALA A 145 19.86 -2.70 0.34
CA ALA A 145 21.20 -3.03 0.79
C ALA A 145 22.03 -3.83 -0.24
N ILE A 146 21.39 -4.47 -1.22
CA ILE A 146 22.05 -5.22 -2.29
C ILE A 146 22.37 -4.34 -3.49
N VAL A 147 21.48 -3.40 -3.84
CA VAL A 147 21.55 -2.61 -5.09
C VAL A 147 21.72 -1.10 -4.87
N ASP A 148 21.83 -0.66 -3.61
CA ASP A 148 21.99 0.75 -3.20
C ASP A 148 20.91 1.70 -3.75
N ALA A 149 19.69 1.17 -3.92
CA ALA A 149 18.56 1.92 -4.48
C ALA A 149 17.26 1.63 -3.75
N TYR A 150 16.51 2.70 -3.42
CA TYR A 150 15.32 2.65 -2.57
C TYR A 150 14.14 3.38 -3.24
N PRO A 151 12.91 2.86 -3.13
CA PRO A 151 11.75 3.39 -3.85
C PRO A 151 11.25 4.75 -3.32
N TYR A 152 11.64 5.14 -2.11
CA TYR A 152 11.22 6.41 -1.52
C TYR A 152 12.36 7.08 -0.75
N PRO A 153 12.40 8.43 -0.72
CA PRO A 153 13.43 9.17 -0.02
C PRO A 153 13.48 8.85 1.48
N PHE A 154 12.32 8.64 2.12
CA PHE A 154 12.22 8.37 3.55
C PHE A 154 12.73 6.99 3.98
N VAL A 155 12.95 6.05 3.04
CA VAL A 155 13.61 4.75 3.30
C VAL A 155 15.00 4.65 2.66
N ASN A 156 15.52 5.73 2.07
CA ASN A 156 16.80 5.70 1.37
C ASN A 156 17.97 5.69 2.35
N VAL A 157 18.47 4.49 2.66
CA VAL A 157 19.59 4.29 3.60
C VAL A 157 20.91 4.85 3.06
N VAL A 158 21.10 4.88 1.74
CA VAL A 158 22.30 5.45 1.12
C VAL A 158 22.40 6.95 1.42
N LYS A 159 21.26 7.66 1.38
CA LYS A 159 21.19 9.10 1.64
C LYS A 159 21.08 9.46 3.12
N LEU A 160 20.32 8.69 3.89
CA LEU A 160 19.95 9.05 5.26
C LEU A 160 20.71 8.26 6.34
N GLY A 161 21.31 7.12 5.98
CA GLY A 161 21.82 6.14 6.94
C GLY A 161 20.71 5.36 7.66
N TYR A 162 21.08 4.32 8.40
CA TYR A 162 20.12 3.43 9.05
C TYR A 162 19.32 4.08 10.17
N GLY A 163 19.95 4.93 10.99
CA GLY A 163 19.30 5.56 12.15
C GLY A 163 18.03 6.34 11.78
N PRO A 164 18.12 7.35 10.89
CA PRO A 164 16.96 8.10 10.43
C PRO A 164 15.93 7.25 9.67
N VAL A 165 16.37 6.28 8.85
CA VAL A 165 15.44 5.39 8.14
C VAL A 165 14.62 4.54 9.11
N LEU A 166 15.25 3.97 10.13
CA LEU A 166 14.54 3.20 11.16
C LEU A 166 13.55 4.07 11.93
N MET A 167 13.91 5.32 12.24
CA MET A 167 12.99 6.27 12.87
C MET A 167 11.78 6.57 11.97
N ASN A 168 12.01 6.85 10.68
CA ASN A 168 10.94 7.09 9.71
C ASN A 168 9.99 5.89 9.63
N LEU A 169 10.53 4.67 9.57
CA LEU A 169 9.74 3.44 9.54
C LEU A 169 8.90 3.27 10.80
N VAL A 170 9.45 3.57 11.99
CA VAL A 170 8.68 3.54 13.25
C VAL A 170 7.52 4.54 13.21
N VAL A 171 7.77 5.78 12.79
CA VAL A 171 6.71 6.81 12.69
C VAL A 171 5.61 6.37 11.72
N ILE A 172 5.97 5.84 10.56
CA ILE A 172 5.02 5.32 9.58
C ILE A 172 4.24 4.13 10.15
N LEU A 173 4.90 3.19 10.83
CA LEU A 173 4.22 2.05 11.45
C LEU A 173 3.23 2.48 12.54
N LEU A 174 3.58 3.48 13.35
CA LEU A 174 2.67 4.05 14.34
C LEU A 174 1.47 4.71 13.65
N ALA A 175 1.68 5.47 12.58
CA ALA A 175 0.60 6.06 11.78
C ALA A 175 -0.31 4.97 11.18
N CYS A 176 0.25 3.87 10.68
CA CYS A 176 -0.50 2.71 10.21
C CYS A 176 -1.33 2.06 11.32
N CYS A 177 -0.78 1.93 12.53
CA CYS A 177 -1.51 1.41 13.69
C CYS A 177 -2.71 2.31 14.05
N VAL A 178 -2.49 3.63 14.11
CA VAL A 178 -3.56 4.60 14.34
C VAL A 178 -4.63 4.48 13.25
N LEU A 179 -4.24 4.43 11.99
CA LEU A 179 -5.16 4.29 10.87
C LEU A 179 -5.95 2.97 10.95
N ALA A 180 -5.33 1.84 11.27
CA ALA A 180 -6.02 0.57 11.43
C ALA A 180 -7.06 0.61 12.56
N LEU A 181 -6.76 1.29 13.67
CA LEU A 181 -7.71 1.51 14.76
C LEU A 181 -8.85 2.45 14.34
N LEU A 182 -8.58 3.49 13.56
CA LEU A 182 -9.61 4.36 12.99
C LEU A 182 -10.55 3.59 12.06
N LEU A 183 -10.00 2.78 11.15
CA LEU A 183 -10.78 1.91 10.26
C LEU A 183 -11.68 0.96 11.06
N TRP A 184 -11.16 0.40 12.16
CA TRP A 184 -11.94 -0.44 13.07
C TRP A 184 -13.06 0.33 13.76
N GLY A 185 -12.79 1.54 14.26
CA GLY A 185 -13.80 2.41 14.85
C GLY A 185 -14.93 2.75 13.86
N VAL A 186 -14.57 3.05 12.61
CA VAL A 186 -15.53 3.29 11.52
C VAL A 186 -16.37 2.05 11.23
N ASP A 187 -15.75 0.86 11.15
CA ASP A 187 -16.49 -0.39 10.94
C ASP A 187 -17.54 -0.63 12.05
N LYS A 188 -17.15 -0.41 13.31
CA LYS A 188 -18.07 -0.50 14.46
C LYS A 188 -19.21 0.50 14.38
N ALA A 189 -18.92 1.76 14.03
CA ALA A 189 -19.94 2.79 13.85
C ALA A 189 -20.92 2.42 12.73
N MET A 190 -20.42 1.89 11.60
CA MET A 190 -21.26 1.48 10.47
C MET A 190 -22.17 0.30 10.81
N VAL A 191 -21.69 -0.69 11.59
CA VAL A 191 -22.54 -1.77 12.11
C VAL A 191 -23.67 -1.22 12.98
N PHE A 192 -23.36 -0.29 13.88
CA PHE A 192 -24.36 0.33 14.75
C PHE A 192 -25.42 1.11 13.95
N LEU A 193 -25.00 1.90 12.95
CA LEU A 193 -25.93 2.67 12.11
C LEU A 193 -26.83 1.77 11.26
N THR A 194 -26.28 0.68 10.73
CA THR A 194 -27.04 -0.25 9.87
C THR A 194 -28.09 -1.00 10.68
N THR A 195 -27.72 -1.53 11.84
CA THR A 195 -28.65 -2.26 12.74
C THR A 195 -29.73 -1.35 13.33
N ARG A 196 -29.41 -0.08 13.66
CA ARG A 196 -30.40 0.90 14.12
C ARG A 196 -31.44 1.22 13.03
N ARG A 197 -31.00 1.35 11.78
CA ARG A 197 -31.89 1.63 10.63
C ARG A 197 -32.89 0.50 10.39
N GLU A 198 -32.46 -0.75 10.56
CA GLU A 198 -33.35 -1.91 10.42
C GLU A 198 -34.42 -1.95 11.51
N ARG A 199 -34.07 -1.65 12.77
CA ARG A 199 -35.02 -1.60 13.89
C ARG A 199 -36.10 -0.53 13.78
N ILE A 200 -35.84 0.59 13.10
CA ILE A 200 -36.83 1.66 12.92
C ILE A 200 -37.83 1.31 11.81
N LYS A 201 -37.46 0.42 10.88
CA LYS A 201 -38.26 0.05 9.72
C LYS A 201 -39.14 -1.19 9.92
N GLY A 202 -38.86 -2.02 10.93
CA GLY A 202 -39.63 -3.22 11.28
C GLY A 202 -40.58 -2.95 12.44
#